data_AF-H0GAH6-F1
#
_entry.id   AF-H0GAH6-F1
#
_cell.length_a   1.000
_cell.length_b   1.000
_cell.length_c   1.000
_cell.angle_alpha   90.00
_cell.angle_beta   90.00
_cell.angle_gamma   90.00
#
_symmetry.space_group_name_H-M   'P 1'
#
loop_
_entity.id
_entity.type
_entity.pdbx_description
1 polymer ?
#
loop_
_entity_poly.entity_id
_entity_poly.type
_entity_poly.pdbx_seq_one_letter_code
_entity_poly.pdbx_strand_id
1 'polypeptide(L)' 'MSISIVDYCGKLQTFPHRGTRRDDLRPGLRTLGFRRRVTILFEVADGTVNIIGVYYGGQDYEAPLRDGDLTEIEHDDDES' A
#
# COMPACT_ATOMS: atom_id res chain seq x y z
N MET A 1 -19.78 12.85 5.78
CA MET A 1 -19.08 12.59 4.49
C MET A 1 -17.86 11.73 4.77
N SER A 2 -17.80 10.53 4.21
CA SER A 2 -16.71 9.59 4.49
C SER A 2 -15.65 9.71 3.39
N ILE A 3 -14.38 9.91 3.74
CA ILE A 3 -13.30 10.07 2.75
C ILE A 3 -13.04 8.77 1.99
N SER A 4 -12.90 8.80 0.66
CA SER A 4 -12.56 7.60 -0.11
C SER A 4 -11.09 7.19 0.10
N ILE A 5 -10.72 5.97 -0.31
CA ILE A 5 -9.32 5.56 -0.30
C ILE A 5 -8.48 6.40 -1.26
N VAL A 6 -9.03 6.77 -2.41
CA VAL A 6 -8.35 7.60 -3.42
C VAL A 6 -8.02 8.99 -2.84
N ASP A 7 -9.00 9.63 -2.20
CA ASP A 7 -8.79 10.91 -1.51
C ASP A 7 -7.74 10.80 -0.39
N TYR A 8 -7.74 9.66 0.32
CA TYR A 8 -6.79 9.41 1.40
C TYR A 8 -5.36 9.22 0.87
N CYS A 9 -5.18 8.52 -0.25
CA CYS A 9 -3.91 8.44 -0.97
C CYS A 9 -3.46 9.81 -1.47
N GLY A 10 -4.37 10.63 -2.01
CA GLY A 10 -4.06 12.01 -2.44
C GLY A 10 -3.43 12.87 -1.35
N LYS A 11 -3.83 12.68 -0.09
CA LYS A 11 -3.22 13.37 1.06
C LYS A 11 -1.75 13.04 1.28
N LEU A 12 -1.20 11.98 0.68
CA LEU A 12 0.24 11.65 0.80
C LEU A 12 1.13 12.76 0.23
N GLN A 13 0.61 13.60 -0.68
CA GLN A 13 1.35 14.74 -1.22
C GLN A 13 1.85 15.72 -0.12
N THR A 14 1.09 15.93 0.95
CA THR A 14 1.47 16.88 2.01
C THR A 14 2.55 16.33 2.94
N PHE A 15 2.49 15.03 3.23
CA PHE A 15 3.42 14.35 4.15
C PHE A 15 3.77 12.98 3.57
N PRO A 16 4.62 12.93 2.52
CA PRO A 16 4.86 11.71 1.75
C PRO A 16 5.64 10.67 2.57
N HIS A 17 6.38 11.10 3.59
CA HIS A 17 7.17 10.21 4.44
C HIS A 17 6.45 9.71 5.70
N ARG A 18 5.12 9.85 5.78
CA ARG A 18 4.32 9.24 6.87
C ARG A 18 4.20 7.72 6.70
N GLY A 19 3.51 7.07 7.62
CA GLY A 19 3.35 5.62 7.64
C GLY A 19 4.58 4.91 8.22
N THR A 20 4.53 3.58 8.24
CA THR A 20 5.57 2.72 8.79
C THR A 20 6.53 2.32 7.69
N ARG A 21 7.83 2.55 7.87
CA ARG A 21 8.85 2.01 6.95
C ARG A 21 8.92 0.49 7.13
N ARG A 22 8.98 -0.23 6.00
CA ARG A 22 9.16 -1.68 5.92
C ARG A 22 10.42 -2.02 5.14
N ASP A 23 11.52 -1.38 5.55
CA ASP A 23 12.86 -1.62 4.98
C ASP A 23 13.31 -3.08 5.20
N ASP A 24 12.69 -3.79 6.15
CA ASP A 24 12.84 -5.24 6.38
C ASP A 24 12.26 -6.11 5.25
N LEU A 25 11.31 -5.58 4.46
CA LEU A 25 10.77 -6.26 3.28
C LEU A 25 11.44 -5.75 2.00
N ARG A 26 11.53 -4.42 1.85
CA ARG A 26 12.14 -3.77 0.70
C ARG A 26 12.59 -2.37 1.09
N PRO A 27 13.84 -1.95 0.78
CA PRO A 27 14.30 -0.60 1.06
C PRO A 27 13.38 0.46 0.46
N GLY A 28 12.96 1.43 1.28
CA GLY A 28 12.09 2.54 0.88
C GLY A 28 10.59 2.23 0.92
N LEU A 29 10.20 0.97 1.13
CA LEU A 29 8.80 0.56 1.23
C LEU A 29 8.15 1.12 2.50
N ARG A 30 6.89 1.52 2.37
CA ARG A 30 6.08 2.06 3.45
C ARG A 30 4.69 1.47 3.46
N THR A 31 4.11 1.37 4.64
CA THR A 31 2.73 0.94 4.85
C THR A 31 1.92 2.02 5.57
N LEU A 32 0.64 2.14 5.21
CA LEU A 32 -0.32 3.04 5.87
C LEU A 32 -1.69 2.38 5.98
N GLY A 33 -2.25 2.37 7.19
CA GLY A 33 -3.58 1.84 7.44
C GLY A 33 -4.69 2.82 7.06
N PHE A 34 -5.76 2.30 6.47
CA PHE A 34 -7.00 3.03 6.20
C PHE A 34 -8.21 2.28 6.77
N ARG A 35 -9.02 2.98 7.57
CA ARG A 35 -10.26 2.47 8.21
C ARG A 35 -10.12 1.10 8.90
N ARG A 36 -8.95 0.79 9.46
CA ARG A 36 -8.60 -0.47 10.15
C ARG A 36 -8.73 -1.75 9.32
N ARG A 37 -9.05 -1.67 8.03
CA ARG A 37 -9.28 -2.84 7.17
C ARG A 37 -8.43 -2.83 5.91
N VAL A 38 -7.81 -1.71 5.58
CA VAL A 38 -6.98 -1.57 4.39
C VAL A 38 -5.56 -1.22 4.79
N THR A 39 -4.59 -1.87 4.16
CA THR A 39 -3.18 -1.53 4.20
C THR A 39 -2.76 -1.03 2.82
N ILE A 40 -2.22 0.18 2.76
CA ILE A 40 -1.70 0.79 1.54
C ILE A 40 -0.18 0.64 1.57
N LEU A 41 0.37 0.02 0.53
CA LEU A 41 1.81 -0.08 0.30
C LEU A 41 2.25 0.98 -0.70
N PHE A 42 3.31 1.70 -0.37
CA PHE A 42 3.82 2.76 -1.23
C PHE A 42 5.30 3.01 -0.97
N GLU A 43 5.94 3.72 -1.89
CA GLU A 43 7.29 4.26 -1.73
C GLU A 43 7.31 5.75 -2.10
N VAL A 44 8.39 6.43 -1.71
CA VAL A 44 8.67 7.79 -2.18
C VAL A 44 9.97 7.76 -2.96
N ALA A 45 9.87 7.91 -4.28
CA ALA A 45 11.00 7.90 -5.20
C ALA A 45 10.97 9.17 -6.05
N ASP A 46 12.10 9.87 -6.15
CA ASP A 46 12.25 11.09 -6.95
C ASP A 46 11.18 12.16 -6.68
N GLY A 47 10.80 12.33 -5.41
CA GLY A 47 9.76 13.28 -4.98
C GLY A 47 8.32 12.84 -5.30
N THR A 48 8.14 11.65 -5.87
CA THR A 48 6.84 11.07 -6.23
C THR A 48 6.43 9.98 -5.26
N VAL A 49 5.14 9.93 -4.93
CA VAL A 49 4.55 8.85 -4.13
C VAL A 49 4.01 7.77 -5.07
N ASN A 50 4.63 6.60 -5.06
CA ASN A 50 4.21 5.45 -5.88
C ASN A 50 3.38 4.51 -5.03
N ILE A 51 2.11 4.30 -5.37
CA ILE A 51 1.27 3.29 -4.71
C ILE A 51 1.61 1.94 -5.34
N ILE A 52 2.12 1.02 -4.53
CA ILE A 52 2.55 -0.31 -4.96
C ILE A 52 1.39 -1.31 -4.85
N GLY A 53 0.55 -1.17 -3.82
CA GLY A 53 -0.59 -2.06 -3.65
C GLY A 53 -1.53 -1.61 -2.55
N VAL A 54 -2.76 -2.13 -2.61
CA VAL A 54 -3.81 -1.89 -1.63
C VAL A 54 -4.38 -3.24 -1.23
N TYR A 55 -4.24 -3.57 0.06
CA TYR A 55 -4.58 -4.88 0.60
C TYR A 55 -5.71 -4.73 1.62
N TYR A 56 -6.75 -5.53 1.50
CA TYR A 56 -7.94 -5.49 2.35
C TYR A 56 -7.99 -6.69 3.31
N GLY A 57 -8.68 -6.53 4.44
CA GLY A 57 -9.11 -7.66 5.27
C GLY A 57 -7.98 -8.45 5.94
N GLY A 58 -6.76 -7.92 5.99
CA GLY A 58 -5.60 -8.64 6.52
C GLY A 58 -4.92 -9.56 5.51
N GLN A 59 -5.16 -9.38 4.21
CA GLN A 59 -4.37 -10.00 3.14
C GLN A 59 -2.86 -9.86 3.42
N ASP A 60 -2.14 -10.97 3.25
CA ASP A 60 -0.70 -11.04 3.44
C ASP A 60 0.02 -10.38 2.26
N TYR A 61 0.38 -9.11 2.46
CA TYR A 61 1.16 -8.35 1.49
C TYR A 61 2.67 -8.64 1.59
N GLU A 62 3.13 -9.38 2.61
CA GLU A 62 4.55 -9.65 2.80
C GLU A 62 5.02 -10.80 1.93
N ALA A 63 4.18 -11.81 1.71
CA ALA A 63 4.53 -12.99 0.91
C ALA A 63 5.03 -12.64 -0.51
N PRO A 64 4.33 -11.83 -1.33
CA PRO A 64 4.81 -11.48 -2.67
C PRO A 64 6.12 -10.67 -2.66
N LEU A 65 6.36 -9.90 -1.59
CA LEU A 65 7.54 -9.04 -1.49
C LEU A 65 8.80 -9.76 -1.06
N ARG A 66 8.66 -10.87 -0.31
CA ARG A 66 9.79 -11.71 0.09
C ARG A 66 10.33 -12.53 -1.07
N ASP A 67 9.46 -12.94 -1.99
CA ASP A 67 9.82 -13.81 -3.10
C ASP A 67 10.31 -13.04 -4.34
N GLY A 68 10.26 -11.70 -4.31
CA GLY A 68 10.75 -10.84 -5.39
C GLY A 68 9.83 -10.78 -6.62
N ASP A 69 8.73 -11.53 -6.62
CA ASP A 69 7.72 -11.54 -7.66
C ASP A 69 6.61 -10.52 -7.33
N LEU A 70 6.75 -9.32 -7.89
CA LEU A 70 5.59 -8.47 -8.17
C LEU A 70 4.93 -8.95 -9.47
N THR A 71 4.57 -10.22 -9.54
CA THR A 71 3.71 -10.71 -10.61
C THR A 71 2.28 -10.46 -10.18
N GLU A 72 1.59 -9.65 -10.97
CA GLU A 72 0.14 -9.52 -11.13
C GLU A 72 -0.67 -10.19 -10.01
N ILE A 73 -1.17 -9.38 -9.07
CA ILE A 73 -2.16 -9.84 -8.10
C ILE A 73 -3.35 -10.34 -8.92
N GLU A 74 -3.54 -11.66 -8.95
CA GLU A 74 -4.77 -12.29 -9.41
C GLU A 74 -5.90 -11.61 -8.65
N HIS A 75 -6.72 -10.86 -9.39
CA HIS A 75 -7.92 -10.30 -8.82
C HIS A 75 -8.80 -11.50 -8.53
N ASP A 76 -8.84 -11.93 -7.27
CA ASP A 76 -9.96 -12.71 -6.76
C ASP A 76 -11.17 -11.78 -6.90
N ASP A 77 -11.79 -11.86 -8.08
CA ASP A 77 -13.16 -11.48 -8.33
C ASP A 77 -14.00 -12.32 -7.37
N ASP A 78 -14.15 -11.85 -6.13
CA ASP A 78 -15.18 -12.30 -5.20
C ASP A 78 -16.53 -11.84 -5.79
N GLU A 79 -17.01 -12.65 -6.73
CA GLU A 79 -18.36 -12.64 -7.24
C GLU A 79 -19.31 -12.90 -6.06
N SER A 80 -20.11 -11.88 -5.71
CA SER A 80 -21.31 -11.98 -4.88
C SER A 80 -22.31 -10.91 -5.27
#